data_AF-A0A5J4UYP6-F1
#
_entry.id   AF-A0A5J4UYP6-F1
#
_cell.length_a   1.000
_cell.length_b   1.000
_cell.length_c   1.000
_cell.angle_alpha   90.00
_cell.angle_beta   90.00
_cell.angle_gamma   90.00
#
_symmetry.space_group_name_H-M   'P 1'
#
loop_
_entity.id
_entity.type
_entity.pdbx_description
1 polymer ?
#
loop_
_entity_poly.entity_id
_entity_poly.type
_entity_poly.pdbx_seq_one_letter_code
_entity_poly.pdbx_strand_id
1 'polypeptide(L)'
;MKEDCQNVKESPNFSIQIASTSSDADKISIEQVQITRSSSDADKISFAKWFDSNCQQFLAQKIFDILQGAVLGAGDVISVSSITLFFKYLKQSIHMLFEEGIIAVALLQRFVSKQTTKKVKTLNLQNIGTMLVVLVIVSLKTCREVVSDSFFAKEFDILPAVLNQSETA
;
A
#
# COMPACT_ATOMS: atom_id res chain seq x y z
N MET A 1 -40.35 -36.72 7.99
CA MET A 1 -40.84 -35.34 8.15
C MET A 1 -39.60 -34.47 8.29
N LYS A 2 -39.16 -33.83 7.20
CA LYS A 2 -39.44 -32.42 6.84
C LYS A 2 -38.79 -31.47 7.87
N GLU A 3 -37.98 -30.47 7.55
CA GLU A 3 -37.64 -29.79 6.29
C GLU A 3 -36.33 -29.01 6.49
N ASP A 4 -35.74 -28.65 5.36
CA ASP A 4 -34.56 -27.84 5.07
C ASP A 4 -34.49 -26.46 5.76
N CYS A 5 -33.27 -25.90 5.85
CA CYS A 5 -32.94 -24.72 5.04
C CYS A 5 -31.45 -24.36 5.11
N GLN A 6 -30.80 -24.49 3.96
CA GLN A 6 -29.52 -23.89 3.61
C GLN A 6 -29.55 -22.38 3.89
N ASN A 7 -28.53 -21.83 4.54
CA ASN A 7 -28.27 -20.40 4.55
C ASN A 7 -27.04 -20.13 3.68
N VAL A 8 -27.25 -20.11 2.37
CA VAL A 8 -26.28 -19.59 1.40
C VAL A 8 -26.30 -18.08 1.56
N LYS A 9 -25.26 -17.50 2.19
CA LYS A 9 -25.03 -16.06 2.13
C LYS A 9 -24.70 -15.70 0.68
N GLU A 10 -25.69 -15.19 -0.03
CA GLU A 10 -25.48 -14.55 -1.33
C GLU A 10 -24.49 -13.40 -1.16
N SER A 11 -23.36 -13.49 -1.88
CA SER A 11 -22.45 -12.37 -2.09
C SER A 11 -23.21 -11.26 -2.83
N PRO A 12 -23.03 -9.98 -2.45
CA PRO A 12 -23.67 -8.89 -3.18
C PRO A 12 -23.23 -8.93 -4.65
N ASN A 13 -24.21 -9.08 -5.53
CA ASN A 13 -24.03 -9.19 -6.96
C ASN A 13 -23.81 -7.79 -7.54
N PHE A 14 -22.56 -7.38 -7.72
CA PHE A 14 -22.22 -6.10 -8.32
C PHE A 14 -22.11 -6.23 -9.84
N SER A 15 -23.03 -5.57 -10.56
CA SER A 15 -22.97 -5.44 -12.01
C SER A 15 -22.21 -4.17 -12.39
N ILE A 16 -21.09 -4.31 -13.10
CA ILE A 16 -20.37 -3.19 -13.72
C ILE A 16 -20.95 -3.00 -15.13
N GLN A 17 -21.66 -1.89 -15.36
CA GLN A 17 -22.03 -1.49 -16.72
C GLN A 17 -20.96 -0.53 -17.25
N ILE A 18 -20.18 -0.99 -18.23
CA ILE A 18 -19.21 -0.17 -18.95
C ILE A 18 -19.92 0.40 -20.18
N ALA A 19 -20.15 1.71 -20.20
CA ALA A 19 -20.62 2.41 -21.38
C ALA A 19 -19.42 2.96 -22.15
N SER A 20 -19.10 2.37 -23.30
CA SER A 20 -18.09 2.91 -24.22
C SER A 20 -18.73 3.92 -25.17
N THR A 21 -18.37 5.20 -25.05
CA THR A 21 -18.67 6.21 -26.07
C THR A 21 -17.47 6.39 -26.98
N SER A 22 -17.60 6.00 -28.25
CA SER A 22 -16.60 6.29 -29.28
C SER A 22 -16.76 7.73 -29.78
N SER A 23 -15.70 8.53 -29.69
CA SER A 23 -15.51 9.68 -30.58
C SER A 23 -14.02 10.01 -30.66
N ASP A 24 -13.54 10.14 -31.89
CA ASP A 24 -12.15 10.28 -32.28
C ASP A 24 -11.42 11.51 -31.72
N ALA A 25 -10.09 11.36 -31.63
CA ALA A 25 -9.02 12.35 -31.45
C ALA A 25 -8.66 12.80 -30.02
N ASP A 26 -7.53 12.25 -29.54
CA ASP A 26 -6.57 12.75 -28.54
C ASP A 26 -7.12 13.52 -27.31
N LYS A 27 -7.53 12.76 -26.30
CA LYS A 27 -7.51 13.20 -24.89
C LYS A 27 -7.49 12.00 -23.95
N ILE A 28 -6.58 11.99 -22.99
CA ILE A 28 -6.52 10.97 -21.93
C ILE A 28 -7.82 11.05 -21.12
N SER A 29 -8.69 10.07 -21.29
CA SER A 29 -9.94 9.92 -20.55
C SER A 29 -9.64 9.41 -19.13
N ILE A 30 -9.85 10.28 -18.14
CA ILE A 30 -9.96 9.84 -16.74
C ILE A 30 -11.37 9.26 -16.60
N GLU A 31 -11.43 7.94 -16.42
CA GLU A 31 -12.65 7.17 -16.23
C GLU A 31 -13.30 7.57 -14.89
N GLN A 32 -14.34 8.41 -14.94
CA GLN A 32 -15.13 8.74 -13.76
C GLN A 32 -16.12 7.61 -13.48
N VAL A 33 -15.81 6.79 -12.48
CA VAL A 33 -16.73 5.80 -11.94
C VAL A 33 -17.83 6.55 -11.17
N GLN A 34 -19.00 6.72 -11.79
CA GLN A 34 -20.20 7.22 -11.11
C GLN A 34 -20.86 6.08 -10.32
N ILE A 35 -20.74 6.13 -8.99
CA ILE A 35 -21.46 5.23 -8.07
C ILE A 35 -22.78 5.91 -7.68
N THR A 36 -23.89 5.47 -8.28
CA THR A 36 -25.24 5.93 -7.92
C THR A 36 -25.64 5.35 -6.57
N ARG A 37 -25.99 6.22 -5.63
CA ARG A 37 -25.99 5.97 -4.19
C ARG A 37 -27.41 5.85 -3.63
N SER A 38 -27.78 4.66 -3.16
CA SER A 38 -28.68 4.53 -2.01
C SER A 38 -28.14 3.37 -1.16
N SER A 39 -27.59 3.64 0.02
CA SER A 39 -27.15 2.54 0.88
C SER A 39 -27.21 2.88 2.35
N SER A 40 -27.64 1.87 3.10
CA SER A 40 -27.75 1.88 4.56
C SER A 40 -26.36 1.97 5.20
N ASP A 41 -26.31 2.29 6.50
CA ASP A 41 -25.03 2.40 7.21
C ASP A 41 -24.26 1.08 7.28
N ALA A 42 -24.93 -0.08 7.19
CA ALA A 42 -24.29 -1.39 7.11
C ALA A 42 -23.51 -1.59 5.79
N ASP A 43 -24.04 -1.08 4.67
CA ASP A 43 -23.42 -1.18 3.35
C ASP A 43 -22.20 -0.25 3.21
N LYS A 44 -22.20 0.87 3.93
CA LYS A 44 -21.04 1.77 4.00
C LYS A 44 -19.89 1.13 4.76
N ILE A 45 -20.19 0.42 5.86
CA ILE A 45 -19.18 -0.27 6.68
C ILE A 45 -18.57 -1.46 5.91
N SER A 46 -19.37 -2.22 5.17
CA SER A 46 -18.87 -3.33 4.35
C SER A 46 -18.00 -2.85 3.19
N PHE A 47 -18.41 -1.76 2.51
CA PHE A 47 -17.62 -1.14 1.46
C PHE A 47 -16.30 -0.55 1.98
N ALA A 48 -16.31 0.19 3.09
CA ALA A 48 -15.09 0.74 3.68
C ALA A 48 -14.08 -0.35 4.06
N LYS A 49 -14.55 -1.45 4.65
CA LYS A 49 -13.71 -2.59 5.02
C LYS A 49 -13.16 -3.34 3.81
N TRP A 50 -13.95 -3.47 2.74
CA TRP A 50 -13.55 -4.06 1.47
C TRP A 50 -12.51 -3.18 0.76
N PHE A 51 -12.78 -1.88 0.67
CA PHE A 51 -11.89 -0.89 0.07
C PHE A 51 -10.55 -0.88 0.80
N ASP A 52 -10.57 -0.88 2.13
CA ASP A 52 -9.37 -0.95 2.96
C ASP A 52 -8.49 -2.17 2.70
N SER A 53 -9.11 -3.36 2.60
CA SER A 53 -8.37 -4.61 2.40
C SER A 53 -7.74 -4.67 1.00
N ASN A 54 -8.43 -4.15 -0.01
CA ASN A 54 -7.95 -4.12 -1.39
C ASN A 54 -6.87 -3.04 -1.59
N CYS A 55 -7.00 -1.91 -0.92
CA CYS A 55 -6.01 -0.83 -0.93
C CYS A 55 -4.64 -1.30 -0.43
N GLN A 56 -4.60 -2.07 0.67
CA GLN A 56 -3.35 -2.61 1.19
C GLN A 56 -2.69 -3.60 0.23
N GLN A 57 -3.49 -4.47 -0.40
CA GLN A 57 -2.99 -5.41 -1.40
C GLN A 57 -2.47 -4.68 -2.64
N PHE A 58 -3.14 -3.61 -3.07
CA PHE A 58 -2.70 -2.79 -4.18
C PHE A 58 -1.36 -2.10 -3.91
N LEU A 59 -1.20 -1.48 -2.73
CA LEU A 59 0.09 -0.89 -2.32
C LEU A 59 1.20 -1.94 -2.24
N ALA A 60 0.88 -3.12 -1.69
CA ALA A 60 1.82 -4.22 -1.59
C ALA A 60 2.28 -4.72 -2.97
N GLN A 61 1.34 -4.84 -3.91
CA GLN A 61 1.67 -5.21 -5.30
C GLN A 61 2.59 -4.16 -5.93
N LYS A 62 2.28 -2.87 -5.79
CA LYS A 62 3.11 -1.80 -6.35
C LYS A 62 4.53 -1.77 -5.78
N ILE A 63 4.67 -1.95 -4.46
CA ILE A 63 6.00 -2.06 -3.84
C ILE A 63 6.73 -3.29 -4.36
N PHE A 64 6.06 -4.44 -4.43
CA PHE A 64 6.66 -5.67 -4.93
C PHE A 64 7.18 -5.53 -6.36
N ASP A 65 6.37 -4.97 -7.26
CA ASP A 65 6.75 -4.74 -8.66
C ASP A 65 7.99 -3.85 -8.78
N ILE A 66 8.06 -2.78 -7.97
CA ILE A 66 9.23 -1.88 -7.93
C ILE A 66 10.48 -2.63 -7.42
N LEU A 67 10.34 -3.40 -6.34
CA LEU A 67 11.46 -4.16 -5.76
C LEU A 67 11.96 -5.24 -6.71
N GLN A 68 11.07 -5.96 -7.38
CA GLN A 68 11.43 -7.01 -8.35
C GLN A 68 12.12 -6.42 -9.58
N GLY A 69 11.71 -5.22 -10.03
CA GLY A 69 12.41 -4.50 -11.09
C GLY A 69 13.79 -3.95 -10.67
N ALA A 70 13.98 -3.64 -9.38
CA ALA A 70 15.21 -3.04 -8.86
C ALA A 70 16.26 -4.07 -8.43
N VAL A 71 15.82 -5.22 -7.88
CA VAL A 71 16.68 -6.24 -7.27
C VAL A 71 16.33 -7.62 -7.84
N LEU A 72 17.27 -8.20 -8.57
CA LEU A 72 17.17 -9.59 -9.04
C LEU A 72 17.03 -10.54 -7.84
N GLY A 73 16.06 -11.44 -7.90
CA GLY A 73 15.77 -12.39 -6.82
C GLY A 73 14.96 -11.81 -5.66
N ALA A 74 14.44 -10.58 -5.75
CA ALA A 74 13.63 -10.00 -4.66
C ALA A 74 12.45 -10.91 -4.26
N GLY A 75 11.85 -11.59 -5.24
CA GLY A 75 10.73 -12.52 -5.03
C GLY A 75 11.05 -13.72 -4.13
N ASP A 76 12.34 -14.05 -3.94
CA ASP A 76 12.77 -15.14 -3.07
C ASP A 76 12.80 -14.74 -1.59
N VAL A 77 12.94 -13.44 -1.33
CA VAL A 77 13.07 -12.87 0.03
C VAL A 77 11.77 -12.22 0.49
N ILE A 78 11.03 -11.62 -0.44
CA ILE A 78 9.80 -10.92 -0.13
C ILE A 78 8.69 -11.30 -1.10
N SER A 79 7.45 -11.30 -0.61
CA SER A 79 6.25 -11.57 -1.41
C SER A 79 5.19 -10.51 -1.18
N VAL A 80 4.26 -10.38 -2.14
CA VAL A 80 3.10 -9.49 -2.03
C VAL A 80 2.32 -9.75 -0.74
N SER A 81 2.14 -11.02 -0.35
CA SER A 81 1.46 -11.40 0.89
C SER A 81 2.19 -10.90 2.14
N SER A 82 3.52 -10.98 2.15
CA SER A 82 4.36 -10.49 3.26
C SER A 82 4.26 -8.97 3.40
N ILE A 83 4.30 -8.24 2.28
CA ILE A 83 4.15 -6.78 2.27
C ILE A 83 2.72 -6.39 2.67
N THR A 84 1.71 -7.12 2.22
CA THR A 84 0.32 -6.90 2.62
C THR A 84 0.14 -7.08 4.12
N LEU A 85 0.76 -8.12 4.70
CA LEU A 85 0.74 -8.35 6.15
C LEU A 85 1.43 -7.22 6.90
N PHE A 86 2.54 -6.70 6.37
CA PHE A 86 3.21 -5.53 6.92
C PHE A 86 2.31 -4.29 6.91
N PHE A 87 1.62 -3.98 5.80
CA PHE A 87 0.65 -2.87 5.79
C PHE A 87 -0.52 -3.06 6.75
N LYS A 88 -0.99 -4.31 6.93
CA LYS A 88 -2.01 -4.63 7.93
C LYS A 88 -1.51 -4.33 9.35
N TYR A 89 -0.28 -4.73 9.65
CA TYR A 89 0.37 -4.42 10.92
C TYR A 89 0.44 -2.89 11.13
N LEU A 90 0.98 -2.14 10.17
CA LEU A 90 1.13 -0.68 10.29
C LEU A 90 -0.20 0.05 10.48
N LYS A 91 -1.25 -0.40 9.81
CA LYS A 91 -2.60 0.14 10.00
C LYS A 91 -3.11 -0.10 11.42
N GLN A 92 -2.83 -1.28 11.99
CA GLN A 92 -3.30 -1.65 13.31
C GLN A 92 -2.49 -1.02 14.43
N SER A 93 -1.16 -0.95 14.28
CA SER A 93 -0.26 -0.52 15.36
C SER A 93 -0.03 0.99 15.39
N ILE A 94 0.10 1.62 14.22
CA ILE A 94 0.45 3.05 14.11
C ILE A 94 -0.56 3.89 13.32
N HIS A 95 -1.73 3.30 13.03
CA HIS A 95 -2.83 3.91 12.29
C HIS A 95 -2.38 4.52 10.96
N MET A 96 -1.54 3.79 10.22
CA MET A 96 -1.08 4.26 8.90
C MET A 96 -2.27 4.44 7.96
N LEU A 97 -2.35 5.62 7.35
CA LEU A 97 -3.37 5.99 6.37
C LEU A 97 -2.97 5.48 4.97
N PHE A 98 -3.95 5.36 4.08
CA PHE A 98 -3.72 4.90 2.72
C PHE A 98 -2.83 5.87 1.93
N GLU A 99 -3.04 7.18 2.13
CA GLU A 99 -2.28 8.27 1.52
C GLU A 99 -0.79 8.20 1.92
N GLU A 100 -0.49 7.88 3.17
CA GLU A 100 0.88 7.65 3.66
C GLU A 100 1.51 6.45 2.94
N GLY A 101 0.71 5.44 2.60
CA GLY A 101 1.12 4.30 1.80
C GLY A 101 1.43 4.66 0.35
N ILE A 102 0.63 5.53 -0.28
CA ILE A 102 0.91 6.05 -1.63
C ILE A 102 2.25 6.82 -1.63
N ILE A 103 2.48 7.64 -0.61
CA ILE A 103 3.73 8.39 -0.46
C ILE A 103 4.92 7.43 -0.30
N ALA A 104 4.76 6.33 0.43
CA ALA A 104 5.77 5.28 0.51
C ALA A 104 6.11 4.70 -0.87
N VAL A 105 5.11 4.33 -1.66
CA VAL A 105 5.32 3.83 -3.04
C VAL A 105 6.10 4.85 -3.88
N ALA A 106 5.70 6.13 -3.83
CA ALA A 106 6.35 7.19 -4.59
C ALA A 106 7.81 7.42 -4.17
N LEU A 107 8.09 7.38 -2.86
CA LEU A 107 9.45 7.49 -2.32
C LEU A 107 10.33 6.33 -2.76
N LEU A 108 9.81 5.10 -2.76
CA LEU A 108 10.56 3.92 -3.21
C LEU A 108 10.89 4.01 -4.70
N GLN A 109 9.91 4.37 -5.53
CA GLN A 109 10.11 4.57 -6.96
C GLN A 109 11.18 5.64 -7.23
N ARG A 110 11.12 6.77 -6.51
CA ARG A 110 12.12 7.83 -6.60
C ARG A 110 13.50 7.36 -6.16
N PHE A 111 13.59 6.58 -5.08
CA PHE A 111 14.84 6.03 -4.57
C PHE A 111 15.51 5.09 -5.57
N VAL A 112 14.76 4.13 -6.13
CA VAL A 112 15.25 3.23 -7.18
C VAL A 112 15.70 4.01 -8.41
N SER A 113 14.92 5.01 -8.84
CA SER A 113 15.26 5.83 -10.00
C SER A 113 16.57 6.59 -9.79
N LYS A 114 16.77 7.20 -8.61
CA LYS A 114 18.02 7.91 -8.26
C LYS A 114 19.24 6.99 -8.21
N GLN A 115 19.08 5.76 -7.74
CA GLN A 115 20.16 4.76 -7.73
C GLN A 115 20.63 4.45 -9.15
N THR A 116 19.69 4.25 -10.08
CA THR A 116 19.98 4.02 -11.50
C THR A 116 20.71 5.22 -12.12
N THR A 117 20.24 6.45 -11.90
CA THR A 117 20.90 7.65 -12.41
C THR A 117 22.33 7.81 -11.87
N LYS A 118 22.54 7.51 -10.58
CA LYS A 118 23.84 7.62 -9.92
C LYS A 118 24.76 6.42 -10.13
N LYS A 119 24.29 5.35 -10.80
CA LYS A 119 24.99 4.05 -10.95
C LYS A 119 25.46 3.45 -9.62
N VAL A 120 24.71 3.69 -8.55
CA VAL A 120 24.96 3.12 -7.22
C VAL A 120 23.89 2.08 -6.92
N LYS A 121 24.28 0.91 -6.40
CA LYS A 121 23.37 -0.17 -6.04
C LYS A 121 23.36 -0.39 -4.53
N THR A 122 22.64 0.47 -3.82
CA THR A 122 22.49 0.42 -2.37
C THR A 122 21.45 -0.61 -1.95
N LEU A 123 20.37 -0.76 -2.71
CA LEU A 123 19.31 -1.74 -2.46
C LEU A 123 19.72 -3.14 -2.93
N ASN A 124 19.64 -4.13 -2.05
CA ASN A 124 19.97 -5.53 -2.32
C ASN A 124 19.13 -6.48 -1.46
N LEU A 125 19.24 -7.78 -1.70
CA LEU A 125 18.44 -8.81 -1.01
C LEU A 125 18.57 -8.79 0.52
N GLN A 126 19.71 -8.38 1.06
CA GLN A 126 19.98 -8.38 2.50
C GLN A 126 19.32 -7.20 3.22
N ASN A 127 18.97 -6.12 2.51
CA ASN A 127 18.44 -4.89 3.12
C ASN A 127 17.03 -4.48 2.64
N ILE A 128 16.33 -5.34 1.88
CA ILE A 128 14.94 -5.08 1.45
C ILE A 128 14.02 -4.82 2.65
N GLY A 129 14.09 -5.66 3.69
CA GLY A 129 13.25 -5.50 4.88
C GLY A 129 13.51 -4.16 5.59
N THR A 130 14.78 -3.83 5.81
CA THR A 130 15.17 -2.54 6.41
C THR A 130 14.69 -1.36 5.55
N MET A 131 14.83 -1.45 4.23
CA MET A 131 14.38 -0.40 3.32
C MET A 131 12.87 -0.15 3.45
N LEU A 132 12.06 -1.20 3.62
CA LEU A 132 10.61 -1.04 3.81
C LEU A 132 10.27 -0.33 5.12
N VAL A 133 10.97 -0.65 6.20
CA VAL A 133 10.77 0.03 7.49
C VAL A 133 11.17 1.50 7.39
N VAL A 134 12.35 1.79 6.83
CA VAL A 134 12.82 3.18 6.60
C VAL A 134 11.83 3.94 5.74
N LEU A 135 11.32 3.32 4.67
CA LEU A 135 10.35 3.93 3.77
C LEU A 135 9.08 4.37 4.51
N VAL A 136 8.56 3.51 5.39
CA VAL A 136 7.38 3.81 6.20
C VAL A 136 7.65 4.95 7.17
N ILE A 137 8.79 4.94 7.86
CA ILE A 137 9.18 6.01 8.80
C ILE A 137 9.25 7.35 8.07
N VAL A 138 9.94 7.40 6.93
CA VAL A 138 10.06 8.62 6.11
C VAL A 138 8.70 9.08 5.61
N SER A 139 7.82 8.18 5.15
CA SER A 139 6.47 8.53 4.73
C SER A 139 5.66 9.15 5.87
N LEU A 140 5.69 8.55 7.06
CA LEU A 140 4.95 9.04 8.21
C LEU A 140 5.45 10.41 8.65
N LYS A 141 6.78 10.60 8.70
CA LYS A 141 7.39 11.91 8.98
C LYS A 141 7.07 12.96 7.93
N THR A 142 6.93 12.56 6.67
CA THR A 142 6.56 13.48 5.59
C THR A 142 5.10 13.93 5.71
N CYS A 143 4.22 13.08 6.25
CA CYS A 143 2.78 13.34 6.32
C CYS A 143 2.32 13.94 7.65
N ARG A 144 3.03 13.66 8.74
CA ARG A 144 2.61 14.00 10.11
C ARG A 144 3.51 15.10 10.67
N GLU A 145 2.90 16.14 11.24
CA GLU A 145 3.63 17.32 11.74
C GLU A 145 4.53 17.01 12.96
N VAL A 146 4.17 16.03 13.80
CA VAL A 146 4.93 15.69 15.02
C VAL A 146 4.92 14.18 15.24
N VAL A 147 5.97 13.48 14.82
CA VAL A 147 6.23 12.09 15.22
C VAL A 147 7.66 12.00 15.74
N SER A 148 7.82 11.57 16.99
CA SER A 148 9.14 11.50 17.63
C SER A 148 9.90 10.26 17.22
N ASP A 149 11.23 10.35 17.14
CA ASP A 149 12.10 9.20 16.82
C ASP A 149 12.00 8.09 17.86
N SER A 150 11.72 8.48 19.11
CA SER A 150 11.44 7.55 20.20
C SER A 150 10.23 6.66 19.95
N PHE A 151 9.22 7.14 19.20
CA PHE A 151 8.06 6.35 18.82
C PHE A 151 8.46 5.24 17.85
N PHE A 152 9.19 5.58 16.78
CA PHE A 152 9.64 4.62 15.78
C PHE A 152 10.69 3.65 16.31
N ALA A 153 11.61 4.13 17.15
CA ALA A 153 12.60 3.30 17.81
C ALA A 153 11.95 2.19 18.64
N LYS A 154 10.88 2.54 19.38
CA LYS A 154 10.12 1.59 20.19
C LYS A 154 9.25 0.65 19.34
N GLU A 155 8.60 1.18 18.31
CA GLU A 155 7.66 0.42 17.48
C GLU A 155 8.37 -0.60 16.57
N PHE A 156 9.53 -0.23 16.00
CA PHE A 156 10.29 -1.08 15.08
C PHE A 156 11.51 -1.75 15.73
N ASP A 157 11.70 -1.57 17.03
CA ASP A 157 12.88 -2.04 17.78
C ASP A 157 14.21 -1.59 17.14
N ILE A 158 14.25 -0.32 16.70
CA ILE A 158 15.41 0.30 16.04
C ILE A 158 16.11 1.22 17.03
N LEU A 159 17.45 1.17 17.11
CA LEU A 159 18.19 2.15 17.91
C LEU A 159 17.93 3.58 17.42
N PRO A 160 17.58 4.54 18.29
CA PRO A 160 17.32 5.93 17.90
C PRO A 160 18.47 6.58 17.11
N ALA A 161 19.71 6.18 17.40
CA ALA A 161 20.89 6.66 16.68
C ALA A 161 20.89 6.30 15.18
N VAL A 162 20.29 5.16 14.80
CA VAL A 162 20.19 4.70 13.41
C VAL A 162 19.13 5.50 12.65
N LEU A 163 18.04 5.89 13.31
CA LEU A 163 17.00 6.75 12.73
C LEU A 163 17.55 8.14 12.40
N ASN A 164 18.23 8.77 13.36
CA ASN A 164 18.85 10.08 13.15
C ASN A 164 19.86 10.10 11.99
N GLN A 165 20.65 9.03 11.82
CA GLN A 165 21.59 8.92 10.70
C GLN A 165 20.88 8.77 9.34
N SER A 166 19.70 8.14 9.29
CA SER A 166 18.93 7.98 8.07
C SER A 166 18.28 9.28 7.56
N GLU A 167 18.22 10.32 8.40
CA GLU A 167 17.55 11.60 8.10
C GLU A 167 18.50 12.70 7.63
N THR A 168 19.80 12.55 7.89
CA THR A 168 20.79 13.62 7.66
C THR A 168 21.50 13.51 6.30
N ALA A 169 21.03 12.68 5.36
CA ALA A 169 21.71 12.37 4.10
C ALA A 169 20.95 12.80 2.83
#